data_AF-A0A1G0MFT9-F1
#
_entry.id   AF-A0A1G0MFT9-F1
#
_cell.length_a   1.000
_cell.length_b   1.000
_cell.length_c   1.000
_cell.angle_alpha   90.00
_cell.angle_beta   90.00
_cell.angle_gamma   90.00
#
_symmetry.space_group_name_H-M   'P 1'
#
loop_
_entity.id
_entity.type
_entity.pdbx_description
1 polymer ?
#
loop_
_entity_poly.entity_id
_entity_poly.type
_entity_poly.pdbx_seq_one_letter_code
_entity_poly.pdbx_strand_id
1 'polypeptide(L)'
;MRISKKDWIFIAVIVAVFGTFYLISGEEKTTRVPLDDIHKPSYELFKKTQSKMEADKGCPACHYEPGGVPFPAKHPVKPKEGPSRCLFCHKLKLAGV
;
A
#
# COMPACT_ATOMS: atom_id res chain seq x y z
N MET A 1 2.96 24.35 -33.33
CA MET A 1 3.82 24.53 -32.12
C MET A 1 5.23 24.12 -32.47
N ARG A 2 6.24 24.95 -32.17
CA ARG A 2 7.66 24.67 -32.47
C ARG A 2 8.35 24.41 -31.13
N ILE A 3 8.77 23.17 -30.89
CA ILE A 3 9.47 22.78 -29.66
C ILE A 3 10.83 23.48 -29.65
N SER A 4 11.08 24.29 -28.62
CA SER A 4 12.32 25.02 -28.43
C SER A 4 13.37 24.15 -27.74
N LYS A 5 14.63 24.61 -27.71
CA LYS A 5 15.70 23.91 -26.96
C LYS A 5 15.39 23.78 -25.45
N LYS A 6 14.64 24.73 -24.88
CA LYS A 6 14.25 24.69 -23.47
C LYS A 6 13.23 23.58 -23.19
N ASP A 7 12.33 23.35 -24.14
CA ASP A 7 11.34 22.27 -24.05
C ASP A 7 12.02 20.90 -24.10
N TRP A 8 13.06 20.75 -24.93
CA TRP A 8 13.88 19.54 -24.96
C TRP A 8 14.61 19.25 -23.65
N ILE A 9 15.16 20.30 -23.01
CA ILE A 9 15.79 20.16 -21.68
C ILE A 9 14.75 19.72 -20.64
N PHE A 10 13.56 20.32 -20.66
CA PHE A 10 12.48 19.97 -19.75
C PHE A 10 12.02 18.51 -19.93
N ILE A 11 11.83 18.07 -21.17
CA ILE A 11 11.49 16.67 -21.48
C ILE A 11 12.59 15.73 -20.99
N ALA A 12 13.86 16.07 -21.19
CA ALA A 12 14.99 15.25 -20.73
C ALA A 12 14.99 15.09 -19.21
N VAL A 13 14.70 16.17 -18.45
CA VAL A 13 14.59 16.11 -16.98
C VAL A 13 13.42 15.22 -16.56
N ILE A 14 12.26 15.35 -17.19
CA ILE A 14 11.09 14.49 -16.91
C ILE A 14 11.46 13.02 -17.13
N VAL A 15 12.02 12.69 -18.29
CA VAL A 15 12.42 11.31 -18.62
C VAL A 15 13.46 10.79 -17.63
N ALA A 16 14.42 11.61 -17.21
CA ALA A 16 15.41 11.23 -16.22
C ALA A 16 14.78 10.91 -14.86
N VAL A 17 13.84 11.75 -14.39
CA VAL A 17 13.13 11.54 -13.12
C VAL A 17 12.27 10.26 -13.18
N PHE A 18 11.42 10.13 -14.20
CA PHE A 18 10.57 8.94 -14.36
C PHE A 18 11.39 7.67 -14.56
N GLY A 19 12.46 7.73 -15.35
CA GLY A 19 13.39 6.63 -15.55
C GLY A 19 14.05 6.19 -14.25
N THR A 20 14.49 7.15 -13.41
CA THR A 20 15.06 6.84 -12.10
C THR A 20 14.04 6.13 -11.20
N PHE A 21 12.82 6.66 -11.07
CA PHE A 21 11.78 6.03 -10.27
C PHE A 21 11.41 4.64 -10.76
N TYR A 22 11.33 4.45 -12.08
CA TYR A 22 11.04 3.15 -12.68
C TYR A 22 12.12 2.12 -12.36
N LEU A 23 13.40 2.51 -12.41
CA LEU A 23 14.51 1.60 -12.11
C LEU A 23 14.59 1.21 -10.62
N ILE A 24 14.14 2.07 -9.70
CA ILE A 24 14.24 1.82 -8.25
C ILE A 24 12.97 1.24 -7.63
N SER A 25 11.79 1.35 -8.25
CA SER A 25 10.54 0.97 -7.57
C SER A 25 10.45 -0.54 -7.28
N GLY A 26 11.06 -1.37 -8.12
CA GLY A 26 11.08 -2.82 -7.99
C GLY A 26 9.68 -3.46 -7.91
N GLU A 27 9.65 -4.76 -7.62
CA GLU A 27 8.41 -5.51 -7.38
C GLU A 27 7.90 -5.33 -5.94
N GLU A 28 6.58 -5.48 -5.77
CA GLU A 28 5.94 -5.43 -4.46
C GLU A 28 6.41 -6.61 -3.59
N LYS A 29 7.09 -6.30 -2.47
CA LYS A 29 7.66 -7.32 -1.57
C LYS A 29 6.72 -7.74 -0.44
N THR A 30 5.57 -7.08 -0.32
CA THR A 30 4.63 -7.27 0.78
C THR A 30 3.59 -8.33 0.43
N THR A 31 3.21 -9.13 1.43
CA THR A 31 2.19 -10.15 1.24
C THR A 31 0.81 -9.50 1.09
N ARG A 32 0.04 -9.92 0.09
CA ARG A 32 -1.37 -9.51 -0.05
C ARG A 32 -2.23 -10.13 1.06
N VAL A 33 -3.33 -9.47 1.43
CA VAL A 33 -4.29 -10.03 2.38
C VAL A 33 -4.87 -11.33 1.80
N PRO A 34 -4.99 -12.40 2.59
CA PRO A 34 -5.65 -13.62 2.16
C PRO A 34 -7.11 -13.38 1.77
N LEU A 35 -7.59 -14.09 0.75
CA LEU A 35 -9.02 -14.10 0.43
C LEU A 35 -9.62 -15.40 0.97
N ASP A 36 -9.85 -15.42 2.28
CA ASP A 36 -10.42 -16.55 3.02
C ASP A 36 -11.59 -16.08 3.91
N ASP A 37 -12.25 -17.01 4.59
CA ASP A 37 -13.43 -16.71 5.40
C ASP A 37 -13.16 -15.74 6.55
N ILE A 38 -11.94 -15.71 7.07
CA ILE A 38 -11.55 -14.85 8.20
C ILE A 38 -11.31 -13.41 7.70
N HIS A 39 -10.80 -13.24 6.48
CA HIS A 39 -10.49 -11.94 5.90
C HIS A 39 -11.60 -11.37 5.01
N LYS A 40 -12.59 -12.18 4.60
CA LYS A 40 -13.77 -11.76 3.82
C LYS A 40 -14.43 -10.47 4.36
N PRO A 41 -14.64 -10.28 5.68
CA PRO A 41 -15.25 -9.06 6.19
C PRO A 41 -14.50 -7.77 5.79
N SER A 42 -13.17 -7.80 5.77
CA SER A 42 -12.35 -6.65 5.32
C SER A 42 -12.53 -6.35 3.83
N TYR A 43 -12.67 -7.40 3.00
CA TYR A 43 -12.95 -7.24 1.57
C TYR A 43 -14.33 -6.63 1.33
N GLU A 44 -15.37 -7.13 2.02
CA GLU A 44 -16.73 -6.61 1.87
C GLU A 44 -16.86 -5.19 2.41
N LEU A 45 -16.20 -4.88 3.52
CA LEU A 45 -16.14 -3.51 4.05
C LEU A 45 -15.44 -2.56 3.08
N PHE A 46 -14.34 -2.99 2.46
CA PHE A 46 -13.67 -2.20 1.43
C PHE A 46 -14.56 -2.03 0.19
N LYS A 47 -15.24 -3.09 -0.30
CA LYS A 47 -16.16 -2.97 -1.44
C LYS A 47 -17.28 -1.96 -1.17
N LYS A 48 -17.84 -1.97 0.04
CA LYS A 48 -18.95 -1.09 0.44
C LYS A 48 -18.51 0.37 0.62
N THR A 49 -17.36 0.59 1.25
CA THR A 49 -16.92 1.94 1.67
C THR A 49 -15.88 2.57 0.75
N GLN A 50 -15.21 1.77 -0.07
CA GLN A 50 -14.00 2.12 -0.83
C GLN A 50 -12.87 2.71 0.04
N SER A 51 -12.96 2.54 1.38
CA SER A 51 -12.02 3.11 2.33
C SER A 51 -11.13 2.03 2.92
N LYS A 52 -9.83 2.10 2.59
CA LYS A 52 -8.80 1.25 3.21
C LYS A 52 -8.69 1.51 4.71
N MET A 53 -8.82 2.78 5.14
CA MET A 53 -8.76 3.16 6.55
C MET A 53 -9.90 2.56 7.37
N GLU A 54 -11.11 2.45 6.82
CA GLU A 54 -12.21 1.81 7.54
C GLU A 54 -11.97 0.31 7.70
N ALA A 55 -11.47 -0.36 6.65
CA ALA A 55 -11.10 -1.77 6.72
C ALA A 55 -9.91 -2.03 7.66
N ASP A 56 -8.93 -1.12 7.72
CA ASP A 56 -7.76 -1.19 8.59
C ASP A 56 -8.10 -1.23 10.08
N LYS A 57 -9.22 -0.60 10.50
CA LYS A 57 -9.64 -0.57 11.91
C LYS A 57 -9.94 -1.96 12.48
N GLY A 58 -10.32 -2.92 11.63
CA GLY A 58 -10.62 -4.29 12.05
C GLY A 58 -9.38 -5.16 12.26
N CYS A 59 -8.24 -4.84 11.63
CA CYS A 59 -7.05 -5.68 11.66
C CYS A 59 -6.48 -5.91 13.08
N PRO A 60 -6.40 -4.88 13.96
CA PRO A 60 -5.87 -5.04 15.31
C PRO A 60 -6.71 -5.90 16.24
N ALA A 61 -7.91 -6.34 15.84
CA ALA A 61 -8.70 -7.29 16.61
C ALA A 61 -8.02 -8.68 16.70
N CYS A 62 -7.21 -9.03 15.69
CA CYS A 62 -6.45 -10.28 15.66
C CYS A 62 -4.94 -10.06 15.50
N HIS A 63 -4.51 -9.04 14.76
CA HIS A 63 -3.09 -8.73 14.55
C HIS A 63 -2.58 -7.70 15.56
N TYR A 64 -2.08 -8.18 16.70
CA TYR A 64 -1.55 -7.34 17.77
C TYR A 64 -0.56 -8.12 18.65
N GLU A 65 0.21 -7.38 19.45
CA GLU A 65 1.14 -7.94 20.41
C GLU A 65 0.96 -7.27 21.79
N PRO A 66 1.10 -8.02 22.91
CA PRO A 66 1.20 -9.48 22.99
C PRO A 66 -0.17 -10.18 22.90
N GLY A 67 -0.21 -11.42 22.42
CA GLY A 67 -1.36 -12.35 22.56
C GLY A 67 -2.21 -12.60 21.30
N GLY A 68 -2.11 -11.75 20.27
CA GLY A 68 -2.75 -11.98 18.98
C GLY A 68 -1.86 -12.75 18.00
N VAL A 69 -2.12 -12.59 16.71
CA VAL A 69 -1.19 -12.97 15.63
C VAL A 69 -0.06 -11.94 15.63
N PRO A 70 1.16 -12.32 16.06
CA PRO A 70 2.25 -11.38 16.24
C PRO A 70 2.79 -10.88 14.90
N PHE A 71 3.38 -9.69 14.92
CA PHE A 71 4.06 -9.16 13.75
C PHE A 71 5.48 -9.74 13.66
N PRO A 72 6.04 -9.93 12.46
CA PRO A 72 7.45 -10.27 12.31
C PRO A 72 8.35 -9.21 12.97
N ALA A 73 9.53 -9.59 13.45
CA ALA A 73 10.45 -8.71 14.18
C ALA A 73 10.86 -7.42 13.41
N LYS A 74 10.80 -7.43 12.08
CA LYS A 74 11.11 -6.28 11.20
C LYS A 74 9.87 -5.58 10.65
N HIS A 75 8.67 -5.93 11.13
CA HIS A 75 7.46 -5.26 10.72
C HIS A 75 7.50 -3.80 11.19
N PRO A 76 7.10 -2.82 10.35
CA PRO A 76 6.94 -1.45 10.80
C PRO A 76 6.01 -1.43 12.00
N VAL A 77 6.53 -1.01 13.15
CA VAL A 77 5.71 -0.89 14.36
C VAL A 77 4.58 0.10 14.12
N LYS A 78 3.42 -0.17 14.73
CA LYS A 78 2.27 0.73 14.71
C LYS A 78 2.74 2.16 15.02
N PRO A 79 2.36 3.18 14.22
CA PRO A 79 2.75 4.55 14.51
C PRO A 79 2.28 4.95 15.91
N LYS A 80 3.09 5.75 16.62
CA LYS A 80 2.76 6.26 17.98
C LYS A 80 1.41 6.99 18.01
N GLU A 81 1.05 7.59 16.88
CA GLU A 81 -0.20 8.33 16.68
C GLU A 81 -0.82 7.93 15.33
N GLY A 82 -2.14 7.74 15.31
CA GLY A 82 -2.89 7.38 14.11
C GLY A 82 -3.15 5.87 13.92
N PRO A 83 -4.06 5.52 12.99
CA PRO A 83 -4.41 4.12 12.73
C PRO A 83 -3.30 3.37 12.02
N SER A 84 -3.16 2.08 12.31
CA SER A 84 -2.30 1.18 11.55
C SER A 84 -2.77 1.16 10.10
N ARG A 85 -1.92 1.57 9.14
CA ARG A 85 -2.25 1.59 7.71
C ARG A 85 -1.92 0.24 7.06
N CYS A 86 -2.54 -0.84 7.54
CA CYS A 86 -2.23 -2.21 7.13
C CYS A 86 -2.37 -2.39 5.61
N LEU A 87 -3.49 -1.93 5.04
CA LEU A 87 -3.83 -2.03 3.62
C LEU A 87 -3.07 -1.05 2.71
N PHE A 88 -2.18 -0.22 3.27
CA PHE A 88 -1.23 0.55 2.48
C PHE A 88 -0.13 -0.36 1.92
N CYS A 89 0.38 -1.27 2.76
CA CYS A 89 1.41 -2.23 2.39
C CYS A 89 0.82 -3.60 1.99
N HIS A 90 -0.20 -4.08 2.72
CA HIS A 90 -0.83 -5.37 2.48
C HIS A 90 -2.09 -5.19 1.63
N LYS A 91 -1.93 -5.12 0.30
CA LYS A 91 -3.07 -4.88 -0.60
C LYS A 91 -4.07 -6.04 -0.57
N LEU A 92 -5.35 -5.71 -0.74
CA LEU A 92 -6.40 -6.69 -0.99
C LEU A 92 -6.23 -7.27 -2.41
N LYS A 93 -6.43 -8.59 -2.57
CA LYS A 93 -6.36 -9.26 -3.89
C LYS A 93 -7.34 -8.70 -4.94
N LEU A 94 -8.45 -8.11 -4.51
CA LEU A 94 -9.52 -7.62 -5.39
C LEU A 94 -9.44 -6.10 -5.66
N ALA A 95 -8.46 -5.39 -5.08
CA ALA A 95 -8.35 -3.94 -5.23
C ALA A 95 -7.57 -3.58 -6.50
N GLY A 96 -8.12 -3.87 -7.68
CA GLY A 96 -7.88 -3.15 -8.95
C GLY A 96 -6.45 -2.85 -9.40
N VAL A 97 -5.44 -3.55 -8.86
CA VAL A 97 -4.02 -3.60 -9.26
C VAL A 97 -3.47 -4.99 -8.91
#